data_AF-A0A7V5JK59-F1
#
_entry.id   AF-A0A7V5JK59-F1
#
_cell.length_a   1.000
_cell.length_b   1.000
_cell.length_c   1.000
_cell.angle_alpha   90.00
_cell.angle_beta   90.00
_cell.angle_gamma   90.00
#
_symmetry.space_group_name_H-M   'P 1'
#
loop_
_entity.id
_entity.type
_entity.pdbx_description
1 polymer ?
#
loop_
_entity_poly.entity_id
_entity_poly.type
_entity_poly.pdbx_seq_one_letter_code
_entity_poly.pdbx_strand_id
1 'polypeptide(L)'
;MSLESQEKTWLEALQGLRRAAQSFLGARFSELFDNVETGLLDLAARAENNEEQNRIFATMNRLLQERRVLHRRYLEMVDRGFTAFIEQRAATSGHAGPSDLPPPEAWQLVDKETIESEIPARNLIERANALYRDELHGIRTRLAVINHGRPVDDELIPAGPTHLVQSWRLMIEDFELTRRLR
;
A
#
# COMPACT_ATOMS: atom_id res chain seq x y z
N MET A 1 -6.92 -0.20 35.70
CA MET A 1 -7.53 -0.66 34.42
C MET A 1 -7.07 -2.08 34.18
N SER A 2 -7.99 -3.02 33.94
CA SER A 2 -7.65 -4.42 33.63
C SER A 2 -6.90 -4.50 32.29
N LEU A 3 -6.01 -5.48 32.12
CA LEU A 3 -5.31 -5.79 30.85
C LEU A 3 -6.31 -5.99 29.70
N GLU A 4 -7.44 -6.65 29.97
CA GLU A 4 -8.53 -6.85 29.00
C GLU A 4 -9.17 -5.53 28.55
N SER A 5 -9.24 -4.53 29.44
CA SER A 5 -9.77 -3.21 29.10
C SER A 5 -8.81 -2.43 28.21
N GLN A 6 -7.50 -2.55 28.42
CA GLN A 6 -6.51 -1.93 27.54
C GLN A 6 -6.49 -2.59 26.17
N GLU A 7 -6.64 -3.92 26.14
CA GLU A 7 -6.66 -4.69 24.89
C GLU A 7 -7.82 -4.29 23.98
N LYS A 8 -9.02 -4.20 24.56
CA LYS A 8 -10.22 -3.76 23.84
C LYS A 8 -10.06 -2.34 23.27
N THR A 9 -9.49 -1.42 24.03
CA THR A 9 -9.36 -0.01 23.62
C THR A 9 -8.43 0.17 22.42
N TRP A 10 -7.29 -0.52 22.36
CA TRP A 10 -6.39 -0.37 21.20
C TRP A 10 -6.94 -1.07 19.96
N LEU A 11 -7.63 -2.21 20.11
CA LEU A 11 -8.30 -2.89 19.01
C LEU A 11 -9.35 -1.99 18.37
N GLU A 12 -10.17 -1.31 19.18
CA GLU A 12 -11.15 -0.34 18.71
C GLU A 12 -10.48 0.84 17.98
N ALA A 13 -9.38 1.37 18.50
CA ALA A 13 -8.63 2.46 17.86
C ALA A 13 -8.04 2.03 16.51
N LEU A 14 -7.45 0.84 16.42
CA LEU A 14 -6.86 0.30 15.20
C LEU A 14 -7.94 0.00 14.15
N GLN A 15 -9.10 -0.55 14.57
CA GLN A 15 -10.26 -0.73 13.69
C GLN A 15 -10.83 0.61 13.20
N GLY A 16 -10.79 1.66 14.05
CA GLY A 16 -11.10 3.03 13.66
C GLY A 16 -10.18 3.53 12.54
N LEU A 17 -8.87 3.38 12.72
CA LEU A 17 -7.86 3.75 11.73
C LEU A 17 -8.03 2.97 10.42
N ARG A 18 -8.26 1.66 10.49
CA ARG A 18 -8.50 0.78 9.34
C ARG A 18 -9.70 1.27 8.50
N ARG A 19 -10.83 1.56 9.15
CA ARG A 19 -12.03 2.09 8.46
C ARG A 19 -11.79 3.46 7.84
N ALA A 20 -11.11 4.35 8.57
CA ALA A 20 -10.77 5.68 8.05
C ALA A 20 -9.86 5.59 6.82
N ALA A 21 -8.82 4.75 6.88
CA ALA A 21 -7.91 4.50 5.76
C ALA A 21 -8.67 3.93 4.55
N GLN A 22 -9.52 2.91 4.74
CA GLN A 22 -10.30 2.32 3.65
C GLN A 22 -11.23 3.34 2.98
N SER A 23 -11.94 4.14 3.77
CA SER A 23 -12.85 5.16 3.23
C SER A 23 -12.09 6.24 2.47
N PHE A 24 -11.01 6.76 3.05
CA PHE A 24 -10.19 7.80 2.43
C PHE A 24 -9.53 7.32 1.14
N LEU A 25 -8.86 6.16 1.18
CA LEU A 25 -8.19 5.57 0.03
C LEU A 25 -9.20 5.16 -1.04
N GLY A 26 -10.38 4.70 -0.63
CA GLY A 26 -11.46 4.36 -1.56
C GLY A 26 -11.84 5.54 -2.45
N ALA A 27 -12.00 6.73 -1.87
CA ALA A 27 -12.30 7.95 -2.60
C ALA A 27 -11.10 8.43 -3.45
N ARG A 28 -9.89 8.44 -2.87
CA ARG A 28 -8.68 8.91 -3.57
C ARG A 28 -8.27 8.03 -4.73
N PHE A 29 -8.51 6.72 -4.65
CA PHE A 29 -8.24 5.82 -5.75
C PHE A 29 -9.12 6.12 -6.96
N SER A 30 -10.39 6.45 -6.74
CA SER A 30 -11.29 6.85 -7.83
C SER A 30 -10.78 8.09 -8.55
N GLU A 31 -10.46 9.14 -7.79
CA GLU A 31 -9.89 10.39 -8.30
C GLU A 31 -8.56 10.17 -9.05
N LEU A 32 -7.68 9.32 -8.50
CA LEU A 32 -6.42 8.95 -9.14
C LEU A 32 -6.64 8.30 -10.50
N PHE A 33 -7.60 7.37 -10.61
CA PHE A 33 -7.91 6.71 -11.88
C PHE A 33 -8.48 7.67 -12.93
N ASP A 34 -9.30 8.63 -12.52
CA ASP A 34 -9.82 9.66 -13.44
C ASP A 34 -8.67 10.55 -13.98
N ASN A 35 -7.68 10.85 -13.12
CA ASN A 35 -6.47 11.58 -13.53
C ASN A 35 -5.57 10.74 -14.44
N VAL A 36 -5.43 9.44 -14.18
CA VAL A 36 -4.67 8.52 -15.04
C VAL A 36 -5.32 8.41 -16.42
N GLU A 37 -6.65 8.29 -16.49
CA GLU A 37 -7.40 8.28 -17.75
C GLU A 37 -7.14 9.56 -18.55
N THR A 38 -7.25 10.71 -17.90
CA THR A 38 -6.96 12.01 -18.53
C THR A 38 -5.51 12.07 -19.06
N GLY A 39 -4.53 11.63 -18.28
CA GLY A 39 -3.14 11.58 -18.70
C GLY A 39 -2.89 10.62 -19.87
N LEU A 40 -3.59 9.48 -19.93
CA LEU A 40 -3.51 8.54 -21.04
C LEU A 40 -4.13 9.11 -22.32
N LEU A 41 -5.24 9.86 -22.20
CA LEU A 41 -5.84 10.57 -23.33
C LEU A 41 -4.89 11.64 -23.90
N ASP A 42 -4.28 12.43 -23.02
CA ASP A 42 -3.29 13.44 -23.42
C ASP A 42 -2.06 12.80 -24.08
N LEU A 43 -1.62 11.64 -23.58
CA LEU A 43 -0.53 10.87 -24.18
C LEU A 43 -0.92 10.32 -25.56
N ALA A 44 -2.12 9.77 -25.70
CA ALA A 44 -2.63 9.26 -26.98
C ALA A 44 -2.77 10.37 -28.04
N ALA A 45 -3.13 11.59 -27.62
CA ALA A 45 -3.22 12.74 -28.50
C ALA A 45 -1.86 13.23 -29.00
N ARG A 46 -0.77 12.91 -28.29
CA ARG A 46 0.61 13.29 -28.61
C ARG A 46 1.42 12.18 -29.29
N ALA A 47 0.83 11.00 -29.47
CA ALA A 47 1.48 9.85 -30.08
C ALA A 47 1.98 10.18 -31.50
N GLU A 48 3.18 9.70 -31.84
CA GLU A 48 3.83 10.06 -33.11
C GLU A 48 3.20 9.35 -34.32
N ASN A 49 2.52 8.23 -34.07
CA ASN A 49 1.88 7.42 -35.09
C ASN A 49 0.64 6.68 -34.57
N ASN A 50 -0.14 6.16 -35.51
CA ASN A 50 -1.39 5.46 -35.24
C ASN A 50 -1.17 4.15 -34.45
N GLU A 51 -0.02 3.50 -34.59
CA GLU A 51 0.27 2.25 -33.87
C GLU A 51 0.44 2.51 -32.37
N GLU A 52 1.24 3.52 -32.01
CA GLU A 52 1.43 3.95 -30.64
C GLU A 52 0.14 4.46 -30.00
N GLN A 53 -0.62 5.27 -30.73
CA GLN A 53 -1.93 5.75 -30.29
C GLN A 53 -2.89 4.60 -29.99
N ASN A 54 -3.00 3.62 -30.90
CA ASN A 54 -3.83 2.44 -30.71
C ASN A 54 -3.40 1.61 -29.48
N ARG A 55 -2.10 1.49 -29.23
CA ARG A 55 -1.55 0.80 -28.05
C ARG A 55 -1.95 1.51 -26.75
N ILE A 56 -1.92 2.85 -26.73
CA ILE A 56 -2.32 3.65 -25.56
C ILE A 56 -3.82 3.48 -25.32
N PHE A 57 -4.66 3.60 -26.35
CA PHE A 57 -6.10 3.40 -26.22
C PHE A 57 -6.48 1.99 -25.78
N ALA A 58 -5.79 0.96 -26.28
CA ALA A 58 -5.99 -0.42 -25.82
C ALA A 58 -5.67 -0.58 -24.33
N THR A 59 -4.56 0.02 -23.87
CA THR A 59 -4.17 0.03 -22.46
C THR A 59 -5.22 0.75 -21.60
N MET A 60 -5.64 1.94 -22.02
CA MET A 60 -6.66 2.75 -21.34
C MET A 60 -7.99 1.99 -21.21
N ASN A 61 -8.52 1.45 -22.31
CA ASN A 61 -9.79 0.72 -22.29
C ASN A 61 -9.75 -0.47 -21.33
N ARG A 62 -8.62 -1.17 -21.28
CA ARG A 62 -8.45 -2.28 -20.34
C ARG A 62 -8.36 -1.82 -18.89
N LEU A 63 -7.61 -0.76 -18.62
CA LEU A 63 -7.53 -0.17 -17.29
C LEU A 63 -8.93 0.21 -16.77
N LEU A 64 -9.77 0.77 -17.65
CA LEU A 64 -11.17 1.10 -17.33
C LEU A 64 -12.02 -0.15 -17.07
N GLN A 65 -11.86 -1.20 -17.88
CA GLN A 65 -12.56 -2.48 -17.68
C GLN A 65 -12.19 -3.14 -16.33
N GLU A 66 -10.92 -3.07 -15.93
CA GLU A 66 -10.41 -3.70 -14.72
C GLU A 66 -10.46 -2.76 -13.50
N ARG A 67 -10.85 -1.49 -13.64
CA ARG A 67 -10.86 -0.46 -12.58
C ARG A 67 -11.45 -0.95 -11.27
N ARG A 68 -12.61 -1.62 -11.32
CA ARG A 68 -13.29 -2.15 -10.12
C ARG A 68 -12.51 -3.28 -9.44
N VAL A 69 -11.81 -4.11 -10.21
CA VAL A 69 -10.98 -5.20 -9.70
C VAL A 69 -9.72 -4.62 -9.06
N LEU A 70 -9.05 -3.69 -9.74
CA LEU A 70 -7.85 -3.01 -9.24
C LEU A 70 -8.15 -2.23 -7.96
N HIS A 71 -9.27 -1.52 -7.90
CA HIS A 71 -9.73 -0.80 -6.71
C HIS A 71 -9.91 -1.73 -5.51
N ARG A 72 -10.66 -2.82 -5.71
CA ARG A 72 -10.89 -3.81 -4.66
C ARG A 72 -9.57 -4.42 -4.18
N ARG A 73 -8.71 -4.84 -5.12
CA ARG A 73 -7.42 -5.45 -4.80
C ARG A 73 -6.54 -4.50 -3.99
N TYR A 74 -6.46 -3.23 -4.38
CA TYR A 74 -5.70 -2.23 -3.66
C TYR A 74 -6.18 -2.09 -2.21
N LEU A 75 -7.50 -1.96 -2.01
CA LEU A 75 -8.07 -1.87 -0.66
C LEU A 75 -7.87 -3.15 0.16
N GLU A 76 -7.94 -4.33 -0.47
CA GLU A 76 -7.64 -5.62 0.18
C GLU A 76 -6.17 -5.73 0.60
N MET A 77 -5.23 -5.23 -0.20
CA MET A 77 -3.80 -5.22 0.15
C MET A 77 -3.53 -4.30 1.35
N VAL A 78 -4.13 -3.11 1.34
CA VAL A 78 -4.03 -2.19 2.48
C VAL A 78 -4.63 -2.81 3.74
N ASP A 79 -5.79 -3.45 3.61
CA ASP A 79 -6.47 -4.16 4.67
C ASP A 79 -5.62 -5.29 5.28
N ARG A 80 -4.93 -6.06 4.43
CA ARG A 80 -3.99 -7.10 4.86
C ARG A 80 -2.84 -6.58 5.69
N GLY A 81 -2.30 -5.39 5.42
CA GLY A 81 -1.24 -4.84 6.27
C GLY A 81 -1.72 -4.48 7.69
N PHE A 82 -3.00 -4.13 7.88
CA PHE A 82 -3.57 -4.00 9.24
C PHE A 82 -3.65 -5.36 9.94
N THR A 83 -4.10 -6.40 9.24
CA THR A 83 -4.15 -7.76 9.77
C THR A 83 -2.75 -8.26 10.15
N ALA A 84 -1.77 -8.04 9.28
CA ALA A 84 -0.41 -8.46 9.52
C ALA A 84 0.25 -7.76 10.71
N PHE A 85 -0.04 -6.46 10.91
CA PHE A 85 0.40 -5.74 12.11
C PHE A 85 -0.14 -6.38 13.41
N ILE A 86 -1.41 -6.80 13.42
CA ILE A 86 -2.04 -7.47 14.57
C ILE A 86 -1.39 -8.84 14.81
N GLU A 87 -1.19 -9.62 13.74
CA GLU A 87 -0.58 -10.95 13.81
C GLU A 87 0.88 -10.89 14.30
N GLN A 88 1.68 -9.95 13.77
CA GLN A 88 3.06 -9.75 14.19
C GLN A 88 3.14 -9.35 15.67
N ARG A 89 2.24 -8.47 16.12
CA ARG A 89 2.11 -8.13 17.54
C ARG A 89 1.79 -9.38 18.38
N ALA A 90 0.88 -10.25 17.94
CA ALA A 90 0.53 -11.47 18.65
C ALA A 90 1.72 -12.46 18.71
N ALA A 91 2.45 -12.62 17.61
CA ALA A 91 3.64 -13.47 17.53
C ALA A 91 4.78 -12.97 18.44
N THR A 92 5.00 -11.65 18.50
CA THR A 92 5.99 -11.02 19.38
C THR A 92 5.60 -11.02 20.87
N SER A 93 4.36 -11.37 21.21
CA SER A 93 3.92 -11.56 22.59
C SER A 93 4.47 -12.86 23.21
N GLY A 94 4.93 -13.81 22.38
CA GLY A 94 5.83 -14.89 22.78
C GLY A 94 7.28 -14.40 22.86
N HIS A 95 8.16 -15.07 23.61
CA HIS A 95 9.55 -14.67 23.90
C HIS A 95 10.50 -14.61 22.67
N ALA A 96 10.00 -14.41 21.45
CA ALA A 96 10.82 -14.22 20.27
C ALA A 96 11.36 -12.78 20.20
N GLY A 97 12.68 -12.67 20.06
CA GLY A 97 13.38 -11.40 19.91
C GLY A 97 12.97 -10.65 18.63
N PRO A 98 13.25 -9.34 18.55
CA PRO A 98 12.79 -8.45 17.48
C PRO A 98 13.32 -8.77 16.07
N SER A 99 14.18 -9.77 15.90
CA SER A 99 14.90 -10.05 14.64
C SER A 99 14.42 -11.28 13.86
N ASP A 100 13.50 -12.09 14.40
CA ASP A 100 13.21 -13.43 13.85
C ASP A 100 11.86 -13.56 13.15
N LEU A 101 11.10 -12.47 13.00
CA LEU A 101 9.78 -12.55 12.40
C LEU A 101 9.78 -12.02 10.95
N PRO A 102 9.48 -12.89 9.98
CA PRO A 102 9.41 -12.52 8.58
C PRO A 102 8.41 -11.36 8.40
N PRO A 103 8.73 -10.29 7.64
CA PRO A 103 7.69 -9.38 7.14
C PRO A 103 6.57 -10.20 6.48
N PRO A 104 5.33 -9.71 6.48
CA PRO A 104 4.18 -10.52 6.05
C PRO A 104 4.48 -11.10 4.67
N GLU A 105 4.20 -12.37 4.40
CA GLU A 105 4.68 -13.08 3.20
C GLU A 105 4.38 -12.34 1.88
N ALA A 106 3.32 -11.50 1.86
CA ALA A 106 2.99 -10.58 0.77
C ALA A 106 4.06 -9.52 0.44
N TRP A 107 5.05 -9.30 1.32
CA TRP A 107 6.12 -8.31 1.24
C TRP A 107 7.50 -8.94 1.01
N GLN A 108 7.60 -10.27 1.11
CA GLN A 108 8.88 -10.99 1.06
C GLN A 108 9.33 -11.40 -0.33
N LEU A 109 8.43 -11.35 -1.31
CA LEU A 109 8.73 -11.75 -2.68
C LEU A 109 8.91 -10.53 -3.60
N VAL A 110 9.72 -9.58 -3.16
CA VAL A 110 10.35 -8.63 -4.08
C VAL A 110 11.83 -9.01 -4.10
N ASP A 111 12.17 -9.84 -5.08
CA ASP A 111 13.55 -10.15 -5.40
C ASP A 111 14.33 -8.84 -5.52
N LYS A 112 15.47 -8.79 -4.83
CA LYS A 112 16.33 -7.61 -4.68
C LYS A 112 17.01 -7.17 -5.99
N GLU A 113 16.56 -7.68 -7.13
CA GLU A 113 17.10 -7.44 -8.47
C GLU A 113 16.00 -7.00 -9.44
N THR A 114 15.57 -5.73 -9.34
CA THR A 114 15.30 -4.87 -10.51
C THR A 114 15.36 -3.40 -10.06
N ILE A 115 16.56 -2.82 -10.02
CA ILE A 115 16.78 -1.50 -9.40
C ILE A 115 16.05 -0.36 -10.14
N GLU A 116 15.85 -0.44 -11.46
CA GLU A 116 15.32 0.69 -12.24
C GLU A 116 13.80 0.90 -12.10
N SER A 117 13.00 -0.16 -12.02
CA SER A 117 11.54 -0.05 -11.85
C SER A 117 11.14 0.40 -10.45
N GLU A 118 12.04 0.26 -9.47
CA GLU A 118 11.79 0.61 -8.07
C GLU A 118 12.14 2.06 -7.71
N ILE A 119 12.94 2.75 -8.54
CA ILE A 119 13.36 4.14 -8.28
C ILE A 119 12.14 5.08 -8.09
N PRO A 120 11.10 5.05 -8.95
CA PRO A 120 9.94 5.92 -8.77
C PRO A 120 9.20 5.65 -7.45
N ALA A 121 9.05 4.38 -7.07
CA ALA A 121 8.42 3.98 -5.82
C ALA A 121 9.23 4.46 -4.62
N ARG A 122 10.55 4.23 -4.62
CA ARG A 122 11.45 4.69 -3.57
C ARG A 122 11.42 6.21 -3.42
N ASN A 123 11.56 6.95 -4.52
CA ASN A 123 11.51 8.42 -4.50
C ASN A 123 10.17 8.94 -3.97
N LEU A 124 9.06 8.29 -4.30
CA LEU A 124 7.74 8.66 -3.79
C LEU A 124 7.64 8.43 -2.28
N ILE A 125 8.14 7.29 -1.79
CA ILE A 125 8.18 6.95 -0.36
C ILE A 125 9.07 7.95 0.40
N GLU A 126 10.29 8.20 -0.08
CA GLU A 126 11.23 9.15 0.52
C GLU A 126 10.62 10.56 0.60
N ARG A 127 9.99 11.01 -0.49
CA ARG A 127 9.32 12.32 -0.53
C ARG A 127 8.15 12.38 0.45
N ALA A 128 7.31 11.34 0.52
CA ALA A 128 6.20 11.28 1.46
C ALA A 128 6.69 11.28 2.92
N ASN A 129 7.73 10.49 3.22
CA ASN A 129 8.36 10.45 4.54
C ASN A 129 8.95 11.81 4.94
N ALA A 130 9.54 12.54 3.99
CA ALA A 130 10.08 13.87 4.24
C ALA A 130 8.98 14.92 4.47
N LEU A 131 7.90 14.88 3.69
CA LEU A 131 6.79 15.85 3.76
C LEU A 131 5.94 15.68 5.02
N TYR A 132 5.71 14.44 5.46
CA TYR A 132 4.79 14.11 6.57
C TYR A 132 5.52 13.57 7.80
N ARG A 133 6.77 14.00 8.01
CA ARG A 133 7.67 13.44 9.04
C ARG A 133 7.05 13.48 10.43
N ASP A 134 6.48 14.62 10.82
CA ASP A 134 5.97 14.83 12.19
C ASP A 134 4.70 14.02 12.45
N GLU A 135 3.80 13.97 11.46
CA GLU A 135 2.59 13.16 11.50
C GLU A 135 2.91 11.67 11.55
N LEU A 136 3.84 11.20 10.71
CA LEU A 136 4.30 9.82 10.69
C LEU A 136 4.99 9.43 11.98
N HIS A 137 5.79 10.32 12.57
CA HIS A 137 6.36 10.11 13.90
C HIS A 137 5.28 9.94 14.96
N GLY A 138 4.25 10.79 14.94
CA GLY A 138 3.11 10.67 15.85
C GLY A 138 2.32 9.37 15.68
N ILE A 139 2.16 8.89 14.45
CA ILE A 139 1.53 7.58 14.17
C ILE A 139 2.42 6.46 14.69
N ARG A 140 3.73 6.47 14.37
CA ARG A 140 4.70 5.46 14.79
C ARG A 140 4.74 5.31 16.30
N THR A 141 4.79 6.41 17.05
CA THR A 141 4.81 6.37 18.52
C THR A 141 3.53 5.76 19.09
N ARG A 142 2.36 6.08 18.53
CA ARG A 142 1.09 5.47 18.96
C ARG A 142 1.05 3.98 18.63
N LEU A 143 1.51 3.57 17.45
CA LEU A 143 1.61 2.16 17.07
C LEU A 143 2.61 1.40 17.92
N ALA A 144 3.72 2.02 18.34
CA ALA A 144 4.69 1.43 19.25
C ALA A 144 4.05 1.12 20.61
N VAL A 145 3.24 2.03 21.17
CA VAL A 145 2.47 1.77 22.40
C VAL A 145 1.55 0.56 22.23
N ILE A 146 0.91 0.42 21.07
CA ILE A 146 0.08 -0.75 20.75
C ILE A 146 0.94 -2.01 20.64
N ASN A 147 2.13 -1.91 20.06
CA ASN A 147 3.11 -2.98 19.88
C ASN A 147 4.01 -3.21 21.12
N HIS A 148 3.44 -3.16 22.32
CA HIS A 148 4.16 -3.39 23.58
C HIS A 148 5.35 -2.43 23.85
N GLY A 149 5.30 -1.22 23.32
CA GLY A 149 6.39 -0.25 23.39
C GLY A 149 7.56 -0.55 22.46
N ARG A 150 7.48 -1.59 21.62
CA ARG A 150 8.52 -1.89 20.63
C ARG A 150 8.42 -0.93 19.45
N PRO A 151 9.56 -0.49 18.90
CA PRO A 151 9.55 0.31 17.69
C PRO A 151 8.84 -0.45 16.56
N VAL A 152 8.14 0.30 15.72
CA VAL A 152 7.51 -0.21 14.50
C VAL A 152 8.30 0.38 13.34
N ASP A 153 8.83 -0.49 12.50
CA ASP A 153 9.55 -0.08 11.28
C ASP A 153 8.59 0.59 10.29
N ASP A 154 9.11 1.45 9.44
CA ASP A 154 8.29 2.26 8.52
C ASP A 154 7.54 1.41 7.49
N GLU A 155 8.13 0.28 7.12
CA GLU A 155 7.56 -0.75 6.25
C GLU A 155 6.32 -1.40 6.89
N LEU A 156 6.25 -1.43 8.21
CA LEU A 156 5.20 -2.10 8.98
C LEU A 156 4.10 -1.16 9.46
N ILE A 157 4.21 0.14 9.19
CA ILE A 157 3.16 1.10 9.50
C ILE A 157 1.96 0.84 8.58
N PRO A 158 0.82 0.36 9.10
CA PRO A 158 -0.36 0.13 8.28
C PRO A 158 -0.88 1.46 7.71
N ALA A 159 -1.22 1.47 6.41
CA ALA A 159 -1.50 2.68 5.63
C ALA A 159 -0.40 3.76 5.65
N GLY A 160 0.85 3.40 5.99
CA GLY A 160 2.02 4.27 5.86
C GLY A 160 2.50 4.39 4.40
N PRO A 161 3.41 5.33 4.08
CA PRO A 161 3.84 5.58 2.71
C PRO A 161 4.40 4.35 2.00
N THR A 162 5.29 3.60 2.67
CA THR A 162 5.84 2.36 2.12
C THR A 162 4.75 1.35 1.81
N HIS A 163 3.84 1.12 2.75
CA HIS A 163 2.75 0.18 2.58
C HIS A 163 1.81 0.59 1.41
N LEU A 164 1.44 1.86 1.32
CA LEU A 164 0.55 2.34 0.26
C LEU A 164 1.18 2.22 -1.13
N VAL A 165 2.45 2.61 -1.26
CA VAL A 165 3.17 2.63 -2.54
C VAL A 165 3.44 1.20 -3.03
N GLN A 166 3.87 0.30 -2.16
CA GLN A 166 4.10 -1.09 -2.55
C GLN A 166 2.79 -1.83 -2.84
N SER A 167 1.71 -1.53 -2.09
CA SER A 167 0.38 -2.09 -2.39
C SER A 167 -0.09 -1.70 -3.79
N TRP A 168 0.18 -0.45 -4.18
CA TRP A 168 -0.11 0.02 -5.54
C TRP A 168 0.75 -0.70 -6.57
N ARG A 169 2.06 -0.76 -6.33
CA ARG A 169 3.02 -1.38 -7.24
C ARG A 169 2.66 -2.84 -7.54
N LEU A 170 2.49 -3.67 -6.51
CA LEU A 170 2.13 -5.08 -6.66
C LEU A 170 0.81 -5.24 -7.43
N MET A 171 -0.18 -4.39 -7.14
CA MET A 171 -1.47 -4.39 -7.86
C MET A 171 -1.31 -4.10 -9.36
N ILE A 172 -0.42 -3.18 -9.74
CA ILE A 172 -0.12 -2.88 -11.15
C ILE A 172 0.74 -3.97 -11.81
N GLU A 173 1.76 -4.48 -11.12
CA GLU A 173 2.60 -5.57 -11.63
C GLU A 173 1.76 -6.81 -11.95
N ASP A 174 0.82 -7.17 -11.08
CA ASP A 174 -0.09 -8.28 -11.32
C ASP A 174 -1.04 -8.04 -12.50
N PHE A 175 -1.48 -6.80 -12.70
CA PHE A 175 -2.27 -6.39 -13.88
C PHE A 175 -1.46 -6.57 -15.17
N GLU A 176 -0.19 -6.18 -15.16
CA GLU A 176 0.72 -6.33 -16.30
C GLU A 176 1.14 -7.78 -16.56
N LEU A 177 1.35 -8.59 -15.53
CA LEU A 177 1.65 -10.01 -15.71
C LEU A 177 0.46 -10.74 -16.31
N THR A 178 -0.75 -10.43 -15.85
CA THR A 178 -1.99 -10.93 -16.47
C THR A 178 -2.11 -10.49 -17.93
N ARG A 179 -1.52 -9.35 -18.32
CA ARG A 179 -1.44 -8.92 -19.73
C ARG A 179 -0.54 -9.79 -20.57
N ARG A 180 0.58 -10.30 -20.03
CA ARG A 180 1.56 -11.08 -20.80
C ARG A 180 1.12 -12.54 -21.03
N LEU A 181 0.23 -13.05 -20.18
CA LEU A 181 -0.23 -14.45 -20.21
C LEU A 181 -1.50 -14.67 -21.06
N ARG A 182 -2.10 -13.63 -21.64
CA ARG A 182 -3.23 -13.69 -22.59
C ARG A 182 -2.79 -13.21 -23.95
#